data_AF-A0A927UD13-F1
#
_entry.id   AF-A0A927UD13-F1
#
_cell.length_a   1.000
_cell.length_b   1.000
_cell.length_c   1.000
_cell.angle_alpha   90.00
_cell.angle_beta   90.00
_cell.angle_gamma   90.00
#
_symmetry.space_group_name_H-M   'P 1'
#
loop_
_entity.id
_entity.type
_entity.pdbx_description
1 polymer ?
#
loop_
_entity_poly.entity_id
_entity_poly.type
_entity_poly.pdbx_seq_one_letter_code
_entity_poly.pdbx_strand_id
1 'polypeptide(L)'
;MDNNQESFVSHVDQLLYQKNYEEIDSLFSDELIQNADYDELAYLSLFILTYRNEKTHHINKTSLSLGDSTAELILFFRKIKFLLWEFEFDRNEESTSQLINTITDNDLSTEFLKTVILTSSVNKEKILLDLANLFS
;
A
#
# COMPACT_ATOMS: atom_id res chain seq x y z
N MET A 1 -0.64 6.38 22.69
CA MET A 1 -1.74 6.49 21.73
C MET A 1 -3.03 6.64 22.51
N ASP A 2 -4.06 7.28 21.96
CA ASP A 2 -5.35 7.42 22.67
C ASP A 2 -6.07 6.06 22.67
N ASN A 3 -6.76 5.69 23.77
CA ASN A 3 -7.38 4.36 23.92
C ASN A 3 -8.38 4.05 22.79
N ASN A 4 -8.98 5.08 22.20
CA ASN A 4 -9.90 4.95 21.07
C ASN A 4 -9.18 4.55 19.76
N GLN A 5 -7.93 4.99 19.55
CA GLN A 5 -7.15 4.67 18.35
C GLN A 5 -6.71 3.20 18.36
N GLU A 6 -6.23 2.69 19.50
CA GLU A 6 -5.87 1.29 19.66
C GLU A 6 -7.08 0.36 19.48
N SER A 7 -8.24 0.76 20.00
CA SER A 7 -9.49 0.01 19.78
C SER A 7 -9.91 -0.02 18.31
N PHE A 8 -9.71 1.08 17.57
CA PHE A 8 -10.04 1.15 16.15
C PHE A 8 -9.12 0.25 15.31
N VAL A 9 -7.80 0.37 15.49
CA VAL A 9 -6.83 -0.48 14.76
C VAL A 9 -7.05 -1.95 15.07
N SER A 10 -7.29 -2.30 16.34
CA SER A 10 -7.60 -3.68 16.73
C SER A 10 -8.85 -4.23 16.04
N HIS A 11 -9.86 -3.38 15.83
CA HIS A 11 -11.07 -3.78 15.09
C HIS A 11 -10.78 -3.99 13.60
N VAL A 12 -10.00 -3.09 12.98
CA VAL A 12 -9.55 -3.25 11.60
C VAL A 12 -8.74 -4.53 11.42
N ASP A 13 -7.84 -4.86 12.36
CA ASP A 13 -7.05 -6.09 12.32
C ASP A 13 -7.92 -7.36 12.36
N GLN A 14 -8.98 -7.36 13.18
CA GLN A 14 -9.93 -8.48 13.20
C GLN A 14 -10.62 -8.66 11.84
N LEU A 15 -11.02 -7.56 11.20
CA LEU A 15 -11.65 -7.59 9.88
C LEU A 15 -10.67 -7.99 8.78
N LEU A 16 -9.41 -7.58 8.86
CA LEU A 16 -8.34 -7.97 7.92
C LEU A 16 -8.12 -9.48 7.99
N TYR A 17 -7.97 -10.03 9.19
CA TYR A 17 -7.84 -11.47 9.42
C TYR A 17 -9.04 -12.26 8.87
N GLN A 18 -10.25 -11.71 9.01
CA GLN A 18 -11.48 -12.30 8.47
C GLN A 18 -11.67 -12.06 6.95
N LYS A 19 -10.80 -11.26 6.32
CA LYS A 19 -10.89 -10.82 4.92
C LYS A 19 -12.19 -10.09 4.59
N ASN A 20 -12.74 -9.38 5.57
CA ASN A 20 -13.97 -8.61 5.43
C ASN A 20 -13.66 -7.17 4.97
N TYR A 21 -13.14 -7.05 3.75
CA TYR A 21 -12.64 -5.79 3.20
C TYR A 21 -13.75 -4.76 2.94
N GLU A 22 -14.97 -5.19 2.68
CA GLU A 22 -16.12 -4.29 2.49
C GLU A 22 -16.50 -3.58 3.79
N GLU A 23 -16.47 -4.30 4.92
CA GLU A 23 -16.71 -3.68 6.22
C GLU A 23 -15.60 -2.70 6.58
N ILE A 24 -14.32 -3.05 6.33
CA ILE A 24 -13.20 -2.11 6.52
C ILE A 24 -13.42 -0.85 5.68
N ASP A 25 -13.75 -0.97 4.39
CA ASP A 25 -14.02 0.17 3.52
C ASP A 25 -15.13 1.08 4.06
N SER A 26 -16.17 0.50 4.66
CA SER A 26 -17.29 1.24 5.25
C SER A 26 -16.91 2.04 6.51
N LEU A 27 -15.86 1.65 7.22
CA LEU A 27 -15.36 2.37 8.40
C LEU A 27 -14.65 3.68 8.04
N PHE A 28 -14.15 3.81 6.81
CA PHE A 28 -13.35 4.94 6.37
C PHE A 28 -14.18 5.92 5.54
N SER A 29 -14.71 6.96 6.19
CA SER A 29 -15.31 8.08 5.46
C SER A 29 -14.24 8.94 4.79
N ASP A 30 -14.62 9.71 3.76
CA ASP A 30 -13.70 10.66 3.11
C ASP A 30 -13.17 11.71 4.10
N GLU A 31 -13.98 12.10 5.08
CA GLU A 31 -13.59 13.02 6.15
C GLU A 31 -12.52 12.39 7.06
N LEU A 32 -12.68 11.12 7.44
CA LEU A 32 -11.70 10.41 8.26
C LEU A 32 -10.37 10.24 7.52
N ILE A 33 -10.41 9.93 6.23
CA ILE A 33 -9.23 9.85 5.36
C ILE A 33 -8.50 11.20 5.29
N GLN A 34 -9.24 12.29 5.09
CA GLN A 34 -8.65 13.63 4.98
C GLN A 34 -8.02 14.14 6.29
N ASN A 35 -8.55 13.69 7.43
CA ASN A 35 -8.11 14.11 8.76
C ASN A 35 -7.24 13.06 9.46
N ALA A 36 -6.69 12.08 8.73
CA ALA A 36 -5.84 11.05 9.32
C ALA A 36 -4.54 11.67 9.87
N ASP A 37 -4.48 11.83 11.20
CA ASP A 37 -3.43 12.60 11.89
C ASP A 37 -2.37 11.74 12.60
N TYR A 38 -2.55 10.42 12.63
CA TYR A 38 -1.60 9.46 13.21
C TYR A 38 -1.16 8.38 12.21
N ASP A 39 0.05 7.85 12.41
CA ASP A 39 0.80 7.10 11.40
C ASP A 39 0.00 5.89 10.87
N GLU A 40 -0.55 5.06 11.75
CA GLU A 40 -1.33 3.89 11.34
C GLU A 40 -2.58 4.26 10.54
N LEU A 41 -3.31 5.30 10.94
CA LEU A 41 -4.52 5.74 10.23
C LEU A 41 -4.19 6.34 8.88
N ALA A 42 -3.07 7.05 8.76
CA ALA A 42 -2.60 7.57 7.49
C ALA A 42 -2.26 6.44 6.51
N TYR A 43 -1.55 5.40 6.95
CA TYR A 43 -1.28 4.23 6.12
C TYR A 43 -2.57 3.47 5.76
N LEU A 44 -3.44 3.19 6.74
CA LEU A 44 -4.72 2.53 6.46
C LEU A 44 -5.55 3.32 5.45
N SER A 45 -5.57 4.66 5.56
CA SER A 45 -6.24 5.52 4.60
C SER A 45 -5.66 5.37 3.18
N LEU A 46 -4.33 5.26 3.02
CA LEU A 46 -3.71 4.96 1.73
C LEU A 46 -4.11 3.59 1.18
N PHE A 47 -4.17 2.57 2.03
CA PHE A 47 -4.62 1.23 1.65
C PHE A 47 -6.09 1.22 1.22
N ILE A 48 -6.96 1.98 1.90
CA ILE A 48 -8.39 2.08 1.53
C ILE A 48 -8.58 2.84 0.22
N LEU A 49 -7.89 3.97 0.03
CA LEU A 49 -7.92 4.70 -1.24
C LEU A 49 -7.44 3.82 -2.40
N THR A 50 -6.39 3.03 -2.17
CA THR A 50 -5.88 2.07 -3.16
C THR A 50 -6.91 0.99 -3.44
N TYR A 51 -7.46 0.36 -2.40
CA TYR A 51 -8.49 -0.67 -2.52
C TYR A 51 -9.71 -0.21 -3.32
N ARG A 52 -10.19 1.02 -3.08
CA ARG A 52 -11.30 1.63 -3.85
C ARG A 52 -10.96 1.77 -5.33
N ASN A 53 -9.74 2.20 -5.65
CA ASN A 53 -9.26 2.30 -7.03
C ASN A 53 -9.12 0.91 -7.68
N GLU A 54 -8.61 -0.08 -6.95
CA GLU A 54 -8.48 -1.46 -7.41
C GLU A 54 -9.86 -2.08 -7.74
N LYS A 55 -10.87 -1.85 -6.89
CA LYS A 55 -12.26 -2.27 -7.15
C LYS A 55 -12.80 -1.66 -8.44
N THR A 56 -12.54 -0.37 -8.66
CA THR A 56 -12.97 0.35 -9.87
C THR A 56 -12.35 -0.24 -11.14
N HIS A 57 -11.14 -0.79 -11.02
CA HIS A 57 -10.43 -1.46 -12.13
C HIS A 57 -10.63 -2.99 -12.14
N HIS A 58 -11.56 -3.53 -11.34
CA HIS A 58 -11.86 -4.96 -11.25
C HIS A 58 -10.65 -5.84 -10.91
N ILE A 59 -9.75 -5.32 -10.06
CA ILE A 59 -8.57 -6.05 -9.60
C ILE A 59 -8.98 -6.98 -8.46
N ASN A 60 -8.77 -8.29 -8.64
CA ASN A 60 -9.19 -9.31 -7.68
C ASN A 60 -8.25 -9.42 -6.47
N LYS A 61 -6.94 -9.33 -6.69
CA LYS A 61 -5.93 -9.35 -5.63
C LYS A 61 -5.60 -7.92 -5.23
N THR A 62 -6.21 -7.48 -4.15
CA THR A 62 -6.17 -6.08 -3.71
C THR A 62 -5.05 -5.82 -2.70
N SER A 63 -4.73 -4.56 -2.47
CA SER A 63 -3.73 -4.12 -1.50
C SER A 63 -4.06 -4.58 -0.07
N LEU A 64 -5.34 -4.73 0.27
CA LEU A 64 -5.77 -5.26 1.59
C LEU A 64 -5.54 -6.76 1.75
N SER A 65 -5.27 -7.49 0.67
CA SER A 65 -4.94 -8.92 0.71
C SER A 65 -3.44 -9.21 0.94
N LEU A 66 -2.62 -8.16 1.07
CA LEU A 66 -1.16 -8.27 1.21
C LEU A 66 -0.70 -8.55 2.65
N GLY A 67 -1.61 -8.57 3.62
CA GLY A 67 -1.32 -8.85 5.02
C GLY A 67 -2.60 -9.09 5.82
N ASP A 68 -2.47 -9.75 6.96
CA ASP A 68 -3.59 -10.12 7.84
C ASP A 68 -3.75 -9.15 9.02
N SER A 69 -2.89 -8.13 9.12
CA SER A 69 -2.97 -7.06 10.11
C SER A 69 -2.48 -5.72 9.55
N THR A 70 -2.89 -4.63 10.19
CA THR A 70 -2.44 -3.26 9.93
C THR A 70 -0.92 -3.17 9.99
N ALA A 71 -0.30 -3.81 10.99
CA ALA A 71 1.15 -3.83 11.14
C ALA A 71 1.84 -4.50 9.94
N GLU A 72 1.33 -5.65 9.47
CA GLU A 72 1.88 -6.34 8.29
C GLU A 72 1.73 -5.51 7.02
N LEU A 73 0.56 -4.89 6.80
CA LEU A 73 0.33 -4.01 5.66
C LEU A 73 1.29 -2.81 5.67
N ILE A 74 1.48 -2.15 6.82
CA ILE A 74 2.42 -1.04 6.97
C ILE A 74 3.86 -1.49 6.69
N LEU A 75 4.28 -2.63 7.25
CA LEU A 75 5.61 -3.20 7.00
C LEU A 75 5.82 -3.51 5.51
N PHE A 76 4.80 -4.07 4.86
CA PHE A 76 4.84 -4.36 3.43
C PHE A 76 4.97 -3.08 2.60
N PHE A 77 4.15 -2.07 2.87
CA PHE A 77 4.23 -0.77 2.21
C PHE A 77 5.62 -0.15 2.36
N ARG A 78 6.16 -0.14 3.60
CA ARG A 78 7.50 0.39 3.88
C ARG A 78 8.57 -0.37 3.13
N LYS A 79 8.50 -1.71 3.05
CA LYS A 79 9.42 -2.53 2.26
C LYS A 79 9.42 -2.11 0.79
N ILE A 80 8.25 -1.99 0.16
CA ILE A 80 8.15 -1.56 -1.25
C ILE A 80 8.69 -0.16 -1.44
N LYS A 81 8.36 0.76 -0.53
CA LYS A 81 8.89 2.14 -0.53
C LYS A 81 10.42 2.15 -0.46
N PHE A 82 11.05 1.36 0.41
CA PHE A 82 12.51 1.31 0.50
C PHE A 82 13.14 0.74 -0.77
N LEU A 83 12.60 -0.35 -1.32
CA LEU A 83 13.07 -0.91 -2.58
C LEU A 83 12.92 0.08 -3.74
N LEU A 84 11.83 0.85 -3.78
CA LEU A 84 11.64 1.93 -4.75
C LEU A 84 12.66 3.06 -4.60
N TRP A 85 13.04 3.42 -3.37
CA TRP A 85 14.07 4.42 -3.13
C TRP A 85 15.45 3.92 -3.57
N GLU A 86 15.81 2.68 -3.27
CA GLU A 86 17.06 2.10 -3.76
C GLU A 86 17.09 2.09 -5.30
N PHE A 87 15.97 1.73 -5.92
CA PHE A 87 15.81 1.81 -7.38
C PHE A 87 15.92 3.26 -7.92
N GLU A 88 15.36 4.24 -7.21
CA GLU A 88 15.38 5.66 -7.63
C GLU A 88 16.78 6.28 -7.51
N PHE A 89 17.50 6.01 -6.42
CA PHE A 89 18.73 6.71 -6.05
C PHE A 89 20.03 5.94 -6.33
N ASP A 90 20.04 4.63 -6.10
CA ASP A 90 21.27 3.81 -6.17
C ASP A 90 21.33 2.99 -7.47
N ARG A 91 20.17 2.55 -7.99
CA ARG A 91 20.05 1.72 -9.21
C ARG A 91 20.96 0.49 -9.22
N ASN A 92 21.25 -0.09 -8.06
CA ASN A 92 22.01 -1.33 -8.03
C ASN A 92 21.14 -2.49 -8.61
N GLU A 93 21.79 -3.45 -9.27
CA GLU A 93 21.10 -4.57 -9.94
C GLU A 93 20.41 -5.52 -8.94
N GLU A 94 20.94 -5.66 -7.73
CA GLU A 94 20.41 -6.53 -6.68
C GLU A 94 19.07 -6.02 -6.16
N SER A 95 19.01 -4.77 -5.69
CA SER A 95 17.81 -4.07 -5.25
C SER A 95 16.77 -3.98 -6.35
N THR A 96 17.19 -3.76 -7.61
CA THR A 96 16.27 -3.79 -8.76
C THR A 96 15.65 -5.17 -8.94
N SER A 97 16.46 -6.24 -8.85
CA SER A 97 15.97 -7.62 -8.92
C SER A 97 15.05 -7.95 -7.74
N GLN A 98 15.39 -7.51 -6.53
CA GLN A 98 14.56 -7.68 -5.34
C GLN A 98 13.22 -6.95 -5.46
N LEU A 99 13.19 -5.75 -6.04
CA LEU A 99 11.96 -5.01 -6.33
C LEU A 99 11.09 -5.78 -7.32
N ILE A 100 11.65 -6.23 -8.45
CA ILE A 100 10.94 -7.00 -9.48
C ILE A 100 10.37 -8.30 -8.90
N ASN A 101 11.18 -9.05 -8.16
CA ASN A 101 10.75 -10.29 -7.50
C ASN A 101 9.63 -10.00 -6.50
N THR A 102 9.78 -8.96 -5.66
CA THR A 102 8.73 -8.63 -4.69
C THR A 102 7.43 -8.23 -5.37
N ILE A 103 7.48 -7.48 -6.47
CA ILE A 103 6.30 -7.13 -7.28
C ILE A 103 5.63 -8.38 -7.85
N THR A 104 6.43 -9.28 -8.43
CA THR A 104 5.94 -10.47 -9.14
C THR A 104 5.42 -11.53 -8.17
N ASP A 105 6.18 -11.86 -7.13
CA ASP A 105 5.84 -12.89 -6.15
C ASP A 105 4.57 -12.53 -5.35
N ASN A 106 4.36 -11.24 -5.12
CA ASN A 106 3.17 -10.74 -4.43
C ASN A 106 2.05 -10.33 -5.38
N ASP A 107 2.23 -10.45 -6.70
CA ASP A 107 1.25 -10.06 -7.73
C ASP A 107 0.67 -8.66 -7.44
N LEU A 108 1.58 -7.69 -7.28
CA LEU A 108 1.21 -6.34 -6.87
C LEU A 108 0.46 -5.62 -7.98
N SER A 109 -0.69 -5.07 -7.62
CA SER A 109 -1.52 -4.31 -8.54
C SER A 109 -0.81 -3.04 -9.02
N THR A 110 -1.08 -2.63 -10.25
CA THR A 110 -0.58 -1.37 -10.79
C THR A 110 -1.07 -0.18 -9.96
N GLU A 111 -2.29 -0.24 -9.42
CA GLU A 111 -2.85 0.82 -8.58
C GLU A 111 -2.10 0.94 -7.25
N PHE A 112 -1.73 -0.17 -6.62
CA PHE A 112 -0.89 -0.16 -5.43
C PHE A 112 0.48 0.46 -5.72
N LEU A 113 1.15 0.04 -6.79
CA LEU A 113 2.45 0.61 -7.16
C LEU A 113 2.37 2.12 -7.43
N LYS A 114 1.33 2.59 -8.12
CA LYS A 114 1.06 4.02 -8.30
C LYS A 114 0.92 4.73 -6.97
N THR A 115 0.14 4.20 -6.02
CA THR A 115 0.01 4.80 -4.68
C THR A 115 1.37 4.93 -3.99
N VAL A 116 2.19 3.87 -3.99
CA VAL A 116 3.51 3.94 -3.33
C VAL A 116 4.41 4.97 -4.01
N ILE A 117 4.46 5.00 -5.35
CA ILE A 117 5.30 5.95 -6.10
C ILE A 117 4.83 7.40 -5.85
N LEU A 118 3.52 7.66 -5.92
CA LEU A 118 2.97 9.00 -5.73
C LEU A 118 3.19 9.55 -4.32
N THR A 119 3.29 8.67 -3.32
CA THR A 119 3.47 9.05 -1.92
C THR A 119 4.93 9.05 -1.47
N SER A 120 5.83 8.36 -2.17
CA SER A 120 7.22 8.18 -1.72
C SER A 120 8.31 8.64 -2.67
N SER A 121 8.09 8.69 -3.98
CA SER A 121 9.13 9.01 -4.95
C SER A 121 9.34 10.51 -5.15
N VAL A 122 10.58 10.91 -5.37
CA VAL A 122 10.95 12.31 -5.67
C VAL A 122 10.57 12.63 -7.11
N ASN A 123 10.94 11.78 -8.09
CA ASN A 123 10.60 11.94 -9.50
C ASN A 123 9.59 10.87 -9.97
N LYS A 124 8.32 11.12 -9.67
CA LYS A 124 7.19 10.19 -9.90
C LYS A 124 7.07 9.76 -11.36
N GLU A 125 7.13 10.70 -12.30
CA GLU A 125 6.99 10.42 -13.74
C GLU A 125 8.12 9.53 -14.24
N LYS A 126 9.36 9.85 -13.86
CA LYS A 126 10.52 9.06 -14.25
C LYS A 126 10.43 7.63 -13.71
N ILE A 127 10.08 7.45 -12.42
CA ILE A 127 10.00 6.12 -11.81
C ILE A 127 8.87 5.28 -12.41
N LEU A 128 7.72 5.88 -12.72
CA LEU A 128 6.66 5.19 -13.46
C LEU A 128 7.14 4.70 -14.82
N LEU A 129 7.86 5.52 -15.58
CA LEU A 129 8.41 5.14 -16.88
C LEU A 129 9.49 4.05 -16.76
N ASP A 130 10.41 4.21 -15.81
CA ASP A 130 11.48 3.25 -15.58
C ASP A 130 10.94 1.88 -15.17
N LEU A 131 9.94 1.83 -14.29
CA LEU A 131 9.25 0.58 -13.94
C LEU A 131 8.52 -0.01 -15.14
N ALA A 132 7.81 0.80 -15.93
CA ALA A 132 7.13 0.29 -17.13
C ALA A 132 8.11 -0.39 -18.10
N ASN A 133 9.32 0.15 -18.25
CA ASN A 133 10.37 -0.43 -19.08
C ASN A 133 10.96 -1.74 -18.52
N LEU A 134 10.83 -2.01 -17.21
CA LEU A 134 11.31 -3.26 -16.60
C LEU A 134 10.35 -4.44 -16.83
N PHE A 135 9.08 -4.15 -17.08
CA PHE A 135 8.03 -5.16 -17.26
C PHE A 135 7.48 -5.22 -18.70
N SER A 136 8.06 -4.46 -19.62
CA SER A 136 7.79 -4.48 -21.07
C SER A 136 8.61 -5.51 -21.82
#